data_AF-A0A6G3TWP3-F1
#
_entry.id   AF-A0A6G3TWP3-F1
#
_cell.length_a   1.000
_cell.length_b   1.000
_cell.length_c   1.000
_cell.angle_alpha   90.00
_cell.angle_beta   90.00
_cell.angle_gamma   90.00
#
_symmetry.space_group_name_H-M   'P 1'
#
loop_
_entity.id
_entity.type
_entity.pdbx_description
1 polymer ?
#
loop_
_entity_poly.entity_id
_entity_poly.type
_entity_poly.pdbx_seq_one_letter_code
_entity_poly.pdbx_strand_id
1 'polypeptide(L)'
;LDEEWAVEGEAAARACAVLDAAWEEDERPSLRAHANRWTVAGAPVQLRLDRAGHWWPYREERGRWVPAGAPSRDPATALATAERAAGTDAQDAHARGGL
;
A
#
# COMPACT_ATOMS: atom_id res chain seq x y z
N LEU A 1 -12.06 -7.28 7.94
CA LEU A 1 -11.09 -6.59 7.03
C LEU A 1 -11.47 -5.13 6.75
N ASP A 2 -12.59 -4.60 7.30
CA ASP A 2 -13.15 -3.29 6.90
C ASP A 2 -13.38 -2.32 8.10
N GLU A 3 -12.74 -2.55 9.24
CA GLU A 3 -12.83 -1.62 10.37
C GLU A 3 -11.69 -0.62 10.28
N GLU A 4 -12.01 0.62 9.93
CA GLU A 4 -11.13 1.77 10.15
C GLU A 4 -10.96 1.95 11.65
N TRP A 5 -9.84 1.44 12.18
CA TRP A 5 -9.46 1.66 13.56
C TRP A 5 -8.32 2.66 13.57
N ALA A 6 -8.46 3.69 14.40
CA ALA A 6 -7.35 4.57 14.70
C ALA A 6 -6.26 3.70 15.32
N VAL A 7 -5.16 3.53 14.60
CA VAL A 7 -3.95 2.93 15.16
C VAL A 7 -3.40 3.98 16.13
N GLU A 8 -3.96 4.04 17.34
CA GLU A 8 -3.54 5.00 18.35
C GLU A 8 -2.37 4.44 19.16
N GLY A 9 -1.40 5.30 19.44
CA GLY A 9 -0.29 5.00 20.34
C GLY A 9 0.75 4.04 19.76
N GLU A 10 1.03 2.97 20.50
CA GLU A 10 2.22 2.12 20.32
C GLU A 10 2.20 1.30 19.03
N ALA A 11 1.02 0.90 18.54
CA ALA A 11 0.88 0.15 17.30
C ALA A 11 1.24 1.00 16.07
N ALA A 12 0.91 2.29 16.07
CA ALA A 12 1.27 3.21 14.98
C ALA A 12 2.74 3.55 15.04
N ALA A 13 3.29 3.75 16.25
CA ALA A 13 4.73 3.95 16.42
C ALA A 13 5.52 2.73 15.92
N ARG A 14 5.08 1.50 16.24
CA ARG A 14 5.71 0.28 15.70
C ARG A 14 5.55 0.16 14.18
N ALA A 15 4.37 0.46 13.65
CA ALA A 15 4.14 0.43 12.21
C ALA A 15 5.02 1.46 11.48
N CYS A 16 5.14 2.68 12.01
CA CYS A 16 6.05 3.69 11.50
C CYS A 16 7.51 3.23 11.60
N ALA A 17 7.93 2.61 12.71
CA ALA A 17 9.28 2.07 12.84
C ALA A 17 9.58 0.95 11.84
N VAL A 18 8.61 0.06 11.57
CA VAL A 18 8.74 -1.00 10.54
C VAL A 18 8.81 -0.39 9.14
N LEU A 19 8.03 0.67 8.88
CA LEU A 19 8.09 1.40 7.61
C LEU A 19 9.40 2.17 7.46
N ASP A 20 9.91 2.79 8.52
CA ASP A 20 11.20 3.49 8.53
C ASP A 20 12.35 2.50 8.31
N ALA A 21 12.24 1.28 8.84
CA ALA A 21 13.26 0.24 8.68
C ALA A 21 13.17 -0.54 7.35
N ALA A 22 12.09 -0.39 6.59
CA ALA A 22 11.88 -1.15 5.36
C ALA A 22 12.57 -0.53 4.13
N TRP A 23 12.97 0.73 4.21
CA TRP A 23 13.73 1.42 3.17
C TRP A 23 14.83 2.30 3.77
N GLU A 24 15.95 2.40 3.07
CA GLU A 24 16.94 3.44 3.34
C GLU A 24 16.36 4.82 3.01
N GLU A 25 16.87 5.88 3.66
CA GLU A 25 16.28 7.23 3.63
C GLU A 25 16.14 7.80 2.19
N ASP A 26 17.04 7.40 1.29
CA ASP A 26 17.05 7.81 -0.13
C ASP A 26 16.17 6.94 -1.05
N GLU A 27 15.74 5.75 -0.62
CA GLU A 27 14.91 4.83 -1.41
C GLU A 27 13.44 4.84 -0.96
N ARG A 28 13.13 5.56 0.12
CA ARG A 28 11.82 5.54 0.73
C ARG A 28 10.81 6.38 -0.06
N PRO A 29 9.69 5.79 -0.52
CA PRO A 29 8.63 6.56 -1.14
C PRO A 29 7.91 7.44 -0.11
N SER A 30 7.41 8.59 -0.56
CA SER A 30 6.64 9.51 0.28
C SER A 30 5.30 8.88 0.67
N LEU A 31 5.21 8.28 1.86
CA LEU A 31 4.01 7.62 2.37
C LEU A 31 3.24 8.53 3.33
N ARG A 32 1.96 8.77 3.05
CA ARG A 32 1.04 9.49 3.94
C ARG A 32 0.30 8.49 4.82
N ALA A 33 0.64 8.47 6.10
CA ALA A 33 -0.02 7.67 7.12
C ALA A 33 -1.36 8.34 7.54
N HIS A 34 -2.43 7.56 7.57
CA HIS A 34 -3.72 7.94 8.11
C HIS A 34 -4.34 6.71 8.80
N ALA A 35 -4.35 6.71 10.14
CA ALA A 35 -4.78 5.58 10.95
C ALA A 35 -4.04 4.28 10.56
N ASN A 36 -4.76 3.27 10.05
CA ASN A 36 -4.21 1.99 9.59
C ASN A 36 -3.92 1.94 8.09
N ARG A 37 -3.93 3.10 7.41
CA ARG A 37 -3.77 3.22 5.96
C ARG A 37 -2.55 4.08 5.64
N TRP A 38 -1.71 3.63 4.73
CA TRP A 38 -0.55 4.36 4.23
C TRP A 38 -0.66 4.50 2.72
N THR A 39 -0.79 5.72 2.21
CA THR A 39 -0.95 5.96 0.77
C THR A 39 0.32 6.57 0.21
N VAL A 40 0.82 6.07 -0.92
CA VAL A 40 1.99 6.67 -1.58
C VAL A 40 1.58 7.97 -2.26
N ALA A 41 2.31 9.05 -1.98
CA ALA A 41 2.14 10.31 -2.66
C ALA A 41 2.65 10.18 -4.10
N GLY A 42 1.77 10.44 -5.08
CA GLY A 42 2.11 10.39 -6.49
C GLY A 42 1.92 9.03 -7.15
N ALA A 43 1.44 8.01 -6.43
CA ALA A 43 1.10 6.72 -7.01
C ALA A 43 -0.28 6.22 -6.52
N PRO A 44 -1.08 5.56 -7.38
CA PRO A 44 -2.39 5.01 -7.02
C PRO A 44 -2.25 3.71 -6.21
N VAL A 45 -1.43 3.71 -5.15
CA VAL A 45 -1.14 2.54 -4.31
C VAL A 45 -1.27 2.89 -2.82
N GLN A 46 -1.81 1.95 -2.05
CA GLN A 46 -2.09 2.09 -0.64
C GLN A 46 -1.74 0.78 0.08
N LEU A 47 -1.13 0.90 1.26
CA LEU A 47 -0.92 -0.18 2.18
C LEU A 47 -1.91 -0.08 3.34
N ARG A 48 -2.43 -1.22 3.80
CA ARG A 48 -3.28 -1.29 4.99
C ARG A 48 -2.74 -2.28 5.98
N LEU A 49 -2.59 -1.87 7.24
CA LEU A 49 -2.15 -2.76 8.31
C LEU A 49 -3.35 -3.49 8.91
N ASP A 50 -3.25 -4.82 8.99
CA ASP A 50 -4.20 -5.64 9.73
C ASP A 50 -3.83 -5.76 11.23
N ARG A 51 -4.77 -6.24 12.05
CA ARG A 51 -4.55 -6.46 13.50
C ARG A 51 -3.50 -7.55 13.79
N ALA A 52 -3.16 -8.39 12.81
CA ALA A 52 -2.13 -9.41 12.93
C ALA A 52 -0.72 -8.88 12.57
N GLY A 53 -0.61 -7.62 12.15
CA GLY A 53 0.65 -6.98 11.76
C GLY A 53 1.05 -7.25 10.31
N HIS A 54 0.13 -7.69 9.45
CA HIS A 54 0.39 -7.82 8.02
C HIS A 54 -0.08 -6.59 7.23
N TRP A 55 0.74 -6.24 6.25
CA TRP A 55 0.53 -5.19 5.28
C TRP A 55 -0.19 -5.75 4.06
N TRP A 56 -1.41 -5.27 3.86
CA TRP A 56 -2.22 -5.57 2.71
C TRP A 56 -1.95 -4.55 1.60
N PRO A 57 -1.53 -5.01 0.40
CA PRO A 57 -1.34 -4.14 -0.74
C PRO A 57 -2.67 -3.84 -1.42
N TYR A 58 -2.96 -2.56 -1.65
CA TYR A 58 -4.10 -2.07 -2.39
C TYR A 58 -3.63 -1.17 -3.54
N ARG A 59 -4.33 -1.24 -4.67
CA ARG A 59 -4.18 -0.31 -5.79
C ARG A 59 -5.51 0.37 -6.09
N GLU A 60 -5.46 1.59 -6.60
CA GLU A 60 -6.64 2.25 -7.13
C GLU A 60 -6.86 1.77 -8.57
N GLU A 61 -8.03 1.21 -8.84
CA GLU A 61 -8.49 0.81 -10.15
C GLU A 61 -9.83 1.53 -10.40
N ARG A 62 -9.83 2.47 -11.35
CA ARG A 62 -11.03 3.26 -11.72
C ARG A 62 -11.74 3.93 -10.53
N GLY A 63 -10.97 4.54 -9.62
CA GLY A 63 -11.52 5.19 -8.42
C GLY A 63 -11.93 4.22 -7.29
N ARG A 64 -11.57 2.93 -7.39
CA ARG A 64 -11.83 1.93 -6.34
C ARG A 64 -10.53 1.30 -5.86
N TRP A 65 -10.37 1.21 -4.54
CA TRP A 65 -9.25 0.50 -3.94
C TRP A 65 -9.51 -1.00 -3.95
N VAL A 66 -8.73 -1.74 -4.73
CA VAL A 66 -8.80 -3.21 -4.81
C VAL A 66 -7.52 -3.83 -4.25
N PRO A 67 -7.61 -4.98 -3.55
CA PRO A 67 -6.43 -5.68 -3.07
C PRO A 67 -5.58 -6.13 -4.26
N ALA A 68 -4.31 -5.77 -4.23
CA ALA A 68 -3.36 -6.02 -5.31
C ALA A 68 -2.63 -7.37 -5.18
N GLY A 69 -2.71 -8.02 -4.01
CA GLY A 69 -2.06 -9.28 -3.76
C GLY A 69 -2.25 -9.77 -2.32
N ALA A 70 -1.46 -10.79 -1.96
CA ALA A 70 -1.45 -11.36 -0.62
C ALA A 70 -0.86 -10.38 0.40
N PRO A 71 -1.26 -10.49 1.68
CA PRO A 71 -0.65 -9.71 2.76
C PRO A 71 0.80 -10.12 2.99
N SER A 72 1.67 -9.15 3.27
CA SER A 72 3.07 -9.37 3.61
C SER A 72 3.38 -8.80 5.00
N ARG A 73 4.35 -9.38 5.71
CA ARG A 73 4.87 -8.77 6.96
C ARG A 73 5.81 -7.59 6.69
N ASP A 74 6.42 -7.60 5.51
CA ASP A 74 7.29 -6.53 5.05
C ASP A 74 6.49 -5.53 4.19
N PRO A 75 6.39 -4.26 4.59
CA PRO A 75 5.68 -3.24 3.82
C PRO A 75 6.33 -2.96 2.47
N ALA A 76 7.66 -3.13 2.31
CA ALA A 76 8.32 -2.93 1.02
C ALA A 76 7.88 -3.99 0.00
N THR A 77 7.88 -5.26 0.41
CA THR A 77 7.34 -6.35 -0.38
C THR A 77 5.86 -6.16 -0.73
N ALA A 78 5.04 -5.72 0.24
CA ALA A 78 3.64 -5.40 -0.03
C ALA A 78 3.52 -4.28 -1.07
N LEU A 79 4.29 -3.20 -0.91
CA LEU A 79 4.22 -2.04 -1.80
C LEU A 79 4.63 -2.40 -3.22
N ALA A 80 5.75 -3.10 -3.39
CA ALA A 80 6.20 -3.58 -4.70
C ALA A 80 5.17 -4.50 -5.38
N THR A 81 4.35 -5.20 -4.60
CA THR A 81 3.21 -5.98 -5.13
C THR A 81 2.10 -5.07 -5.64
N ALA A 82 1.74 -4.04 -4.88
CA ALA A 82 0.76 -3.04 -5.29
C ALA A 82 1.19 -2.28 -6.56
N GLU A 83 2.45 -1.85 -6.62
CA GLU A 83 3.02 -1.11 -7.76
C GLU A 83 3.03 -1.95 -9.04
N ARG A 84 3.47 -3.21 -8.97
CA ARG A 84 3.42 -4.13 -10.13
C ARG A 84 1.99 -4.33 -10.63
N ALA A 85 1.04 -4.48 -9.72
CA ALA A 85 -0.36 -4.66 -10.07
C ALA A 85 -0.97 -3.38 -10.69
N ALA A 86 -0.60 -2.20 -10.17
CA ALA A 86 -1.02 -0.90 -10.74
C ALA A 86 -0.43 -0.66 -12.15
N GLY A 87 0.84 -1.05 -12.37
CA GLY A 87 1.47 -0.98 -13.69
C GLY A 87 0.81 -1.92 -14.72
N THR A 88 0.32 -3.07 -14.26
CA THR A 88 -0.39 -4.03 -15.12
C THR A 88 -1.73 -3.46 -15.60
N ASP A 89 -2.50 -2.80 -14.73
CA ASP A 89 -3.78 -2.16 -15.12
C ASP A 89 -3.57 -1.03 -16.14
N ALA A 90 -2.49 -0.24 -16.00
CA ALA A 90 -2.11 0.77 -16.97
C ALA A 90 -1.74 0.17 -18.34
N GLN A 91 -1.09 -1.00 -18.37
CA GLN A 91 -0.81 -1.74 -19.60
C GLN A 91 -2.09 -2.33 -20.24
N ASP A 92 -2.98 -2.93 -19.44
CA ASP A 92 -4.25 -3.52 -19.91
C ASP A 92 -5.20 -2.45 -20.49
N ALA A 93 -5.23 -1.26 -19.89
CA ALA A 93 -6.02 -0.13 -20.39
C ALA A 93 -5.59 0.31 -21.80
N HIS A 94 -4.30 0.28 -22.11
CA HIS A 94 -3.79 0.62 -23.44
C HIS A 94 -4.19 -0.44 -24.50
N ALA A 95 -4.23 -1.72 -24.13
CA ALA A 95 -4.56 -2.81 -25.05
C ALA A 95 -6.05 -2.85 -25.48
N ARG A 96 -6.97 -2.31 -24.67
CA ARG A 96 -8.42 -2.34 -24.94
C ARG A 96 -8.98 -1.11 -25.65
N GLY A 97 -8.18 -0.06 -25.83
CA GLY A 97 -8.60 1.21 -26.44
C GLY A 97 -8.43 1.31 -27.96
N GLY A 98 -7.91 0.28 -28.63
CA GLY A 98 -7.73 0.25 -30.08
C GLY A 98 -8.86 -0.48 -30.78
N LEU A 99 -9.98 0.20 -31.04
CA LEU A 99 -11.02 -0.18 -32.00
C LEU A 99 -11.50 1.05 -32.77
#